data_AF-A0A3A5V2G3-F1
#
_entry.id   AF-A0A3A5V2G3-F1
#
_cell.length_a   1.000
_cell.length_b   1.000
_cell.length_c   1.000
_cell.angle_alpha   90.00
_cell.angle_beta   90.00
_cell.angle_gamma   90.00
#
_symmetry.space_group_name_H-M   'P 1'
#
loop_
_entity.id
_entity.type
_entity.pdbx_description
1 polymer ?
#
loop_
_entity_poly.entity_id
_entity_poly.type
_entity_poly.pdbx_seq_one_letter_code
_entity_poly.pdbx_strand_id
1 'polypeptide(L)' 'TRRIQASRKDMNLEIEDTISLNVWMKDAPELFDSDRSWITNETRASSANFNLGEGEGDSFEVDGATIWYTVSRS' A
#
# COMPACT_ATOMS: atom_id res chain seq x y z
N THR A 1 -6.34 0.28 -1.73
CA THR A 1 -6.38 -0.10 -0.30
C THR A 1 -6.94 -1.50 -0.06
N ARG A 2 -8.08 -1.90 -0.66
CA ARG A 2 -8.69 -3.24 -0.42
C ARG A 2 -7.74 -4.44 -0.56
N ARG A 3 -6.84 -4.42 -1.55
CA ARG A 3 -5.85 -5.50 -1.75
C ARG A 3 -4.86 -5.59 -0.58
N ILE A 4 -4.30 -4.44 -0.16
CA ILE A 4 -3.43 -4.33 1.02
C ILE A 4 -4.15 -4.81 2.29
N GLN A 5 -5.44 -4.45 2.46
CA GLN A 5 -6.26 -4.91 3.58
C GLN A 5 -6.54 -6.42 3.54
N ALA A 6 -6.63 -7.04 2.35
CA ALA A 6 -6.72 -8.49 2.23
C ALA A 6 -5.40 -9.17 2.66
N SER A 7 -4.24 -8.66 2.21
CA SER A 7 -2.93 -9.18 2.63
C SER A 7 -2.77 -9.14 4.16
N ARG A 8 -3.24 -8.07 4.82
CA ARG A 8 -3.29 -7.97 6.29
C ARG A 8 -4.07 -9.10 6.95
N LYS A 9 -5.21 -9.46 6.38
CA LYS A 9 -6.04 -10.54 6.88
C LYS A 9 -5.37 -11.90 6.71
N ASP A 10 -4.67 -12.10 5.60
CA ASP A 10 -3.94 -13.35 5.33
C ASP A 10 -2.74 -13.54 6.25
N MET A 11 -2.15 -12.44 6.75
CA MET A 11 -1.13 -12.47 7.81
C MET A 11 -1.68 -12.79 9.21
N ASN A 12 -3.00 -12.95 9.36
CA ASN A 12 -3.67 -13.23 10.63
C ASN A 12 -3.30 -12.24 11.75
N LEU A 13 -3.21 -10.96 11.40
CA LEU A 13 -2.91 -9.86 12.31
C LEU A 13 -4.08 -9.58 13.25
N GLU A 14 -3.78 -9.19 14.49
CA GLU A 14 -4.82 -8.69 15.39
C GLU A 14 -5.37 -7.34 14.93
N ILE A 15 -6.50 -6.92 15.52
CA ILE A 15 -7.13 -5.64 15.15
C ILE A 15 -6.20 -4.44 15.40
N GLU A 16 -5.39 -4.51 16.45
CA GLU A 16 -4.48 -3.45 16.91
C GLU A 16 -3.11 -3.51 16.22
N ASP A 17 -2.79 -4.63 15.56
CA ASP A 17 -1.54 -4.77 14.83
C ASP A 17 -1.48 -3.76 13.68
N THR A 18 -0.29 -3.20 13.46
CA THR A 18 -0.02 -2.30 12.33
C THR A 18 0.93 -2.97 11.33
N ILE A 19 1.07 -2.36 10.16
CA ILE A 19 1.97 -2.82 9.10
C ILE A 19 2.93 -1.72 8.70
N SER A 20 4.07 -2.13 8.17
CA SER A 20 4.90 -1.29 7.30
C SER A 20 4.48 -1.53 5.87
N LEU A 21 4.17 -0.46 5.14
CA LEU A 21 3.70 -0.48 3.77
C LEU A 21 4.70 0.20 2.84
N ASN A 22 5.09 -0.46 1.75
CA ASN A 22 5.75 0.21 0.64
C ASN A 22 4.85 0.11 -0.59
N VAL A 23 4.72 1.21 -1.33
CA VAL A 23 3.94 1.32 -2.56
C VAL A 23 4.84 1.89 -3.65
N TRP A 24 4.83 1.28 -4.83
CA TRP A 24 5.45 1.81 -6.04
C TRP A 24 4.38 2.02 -7.09
N MET A 25 4.51 3.10 -7.85
CA MET A 25 3.53 3.46 -8.87
C MET A 25 4.24 3.85 -10.16
N LYS A 26 3.84 3.20 -11.25
CA LYS A 26 4.27 3.53 -12.61
C LYS A 26 3.05 3.95 -13.42
N ASP A 27 3.23 5.00 -14.23
CA ASP A 27 2.19 5.57 -15.08
C ASP A 27 0.93 6.02 -14.31
N ALA A 28 1.08 6.32 -13.02
CA ALA A 28 0.02 6.80 -12.13
C ALA A 28 0.10 8.34 -11.93
N PRO A 29 -1.04 9.00 -11.67
CA PRO A 29 -1.05 10.37 -11.18
C PRO A 29 -0.26 10.51 -9.87
N GLU A 30 0.23 11.71 -9.60
CA GLU A 30 0.86 12.03 -8.33
C GLU A 30 -0.14 11.90 -7.18
N LEU A 31 0.25 11.22 -6.10
CA LEU A 31 -0.53 11.20 -4.86
C LEU A 31 -0.23 12.45 -4.05
N PHE A 32 -1.28 13.19 -3.70
CA PHE A 32 -1.17 14.31 -2.77
C PHE A 32 -1.04 13.79 -1.33
N ASP A 33 -0.61 14.66 -0.41
CA ASP A 33 -0.46 14.30 1.01
C ASP A 33 -1.76 13.78 1.64
N SER A 34 -2.91 14.30 1.19
CA SER A 34 -4.23 13.82 1.61
C SER A 34 -4.47 12.37 1.20
N ASP A 35 -4.06 11.98 -0.01
CA ASP A 35 -4.22 10.61 -0.50
C ASP A 35 -3.29 9.67 0.24
N ARG A 36 -2.04 10.08 0.47
CA ARG A 36 -1.03 9.32 1.23
C ARG A 36 -1.50 9.07 2.66
N SER A 37 -2.03 10.11 3.31
CA SER A 37 -2.60 10.02 4.66
C SER A 37 -3.84 9.13 4.69
N TRP A 38 -4.73 9.26 3.70
CA TRP A 38 -5.90 8.39 3.60
C TRP A 38 -5.49 6.93 3.40
N ILE A 39 -4.55 6.62 2.50
CA ILE A 39 -4.06 5.25 2.28
C ILE A 39 -3.47 4.69 3.58
N THR A 40 -2.59 5.44 4.24
CA THR A 40 -1.92 5.01 5.47
C THR A 40 -2.94 4.62 6.55
N ASN A 41 -3.93 5.50 6.80
CA ASN A 41 -5.00 5.27 7.76
C ASN A 41 -5.91 4.10 7.35
N GLU A 42 -6.37 4.11 6.11
CA GLU A 42 -7.25 3.08 5.55
C GLU A 42 -6.58 1.71 5.60
N THR A 43 -5.25 1.62 5.45
CA THR A 43 -4.47 0.37 5.55
C THR A 43 -3.97 0.04 6.96
N ARG A 44 -4.25 0.89 7.95
CA ARG A 44 -3.71 0.79 9.33
C ARG A 44 -2.19 0.58 9.34
N ALA A 45 -1.50 1.31 8.48
CA ALA A 45 -0.05 1.27 8.41
C ALA A 45 0.54 2.21 9.46
N SER A 46 1.53 1.74 10.22
CA SER A 46 2.32 2.59 11.13
C SER A 46 3.33 3.43 10.37
N SER A 47 3.76 2.95 9.19
CA SER A 47 4.56 3.68 8.23
C SER A 47 4.17 3.30 6.80
N ALA A 48 4.19 4.29 5.89
CA ALA A 48 3.94 4.08 4.47
C ALA A 48 4.97 4.83 3.63
N ASN A 49 5.66 4.12 2.74
CA ASN A 49 6.58 4.70 1.78
C ASN A 49 5.97 4.62 0.37
N PHE A 50 6.09 5.71 -0.39
CA PHE A 50 5.49 5.84 -1.71
C PHE A 50 6.56 6.24 -2.71
N ASN A 51 6.79 5.36 -3.67
CA ASN A 51 7.87 5.44 -4.64
C ASN A 51 7.30 5.59 -6.06
N LEU A 52 8.09 6.22 -6.93
CA LEU A 52 7.78 6.31 -8.35
C LEU A 52 8.56 5.25 -9.13
N GLY A 53 7.93 4.69 -10.16
CA GLY A 53 8.52 3.67 -11.04
C GLY A 53 8.04 2.26 -10.72
N GLU A 54 8.73 1.29 -11.32
CA GLU A 54 8.47 -0.13 -11.05
C GLU A 54 8.88 -0.50 -9.63
N GLY A 55 8.12 -1.40 -9.04
CA GLY A 55 8.38 -1.92 -7.70
C GLY A 55 8.42 -3.43 -7.66
N GLU A 56 8.26 -3.94 -6.45
CA GLU A 56 8.31 -5.36 -6.12
C GLU A 56 7.11 -5.76 -5.26
N GLY A 57 6.93 -7.07 -5.08
CA GLY A 57 5.82 -7.63 -4.32
C GLY A 57 4.56 -7.85 -5.18
N ASP A 58 3.41 -7.80 -4.51
CA ASP A 58 2.12 -7.95 -5.17
C ASP A 58 1.81 -6.72 -6.02
N SER A 59 1.18 -6.93 -7.17
CA SER A 59 0.83 -5.83 -8.07
C SER A 59 -0.58 -5.94 -8.62
N PHE A 60 -1.09 -4.80 -9.05
CA PHE A 60 -2.35 -4.72 -9.79
C PHE A 60 -2.34 -3.50 -10.71
N GLU A 61 -3.11 -3.62 -11.79
CA GLU A 61 -3.32 -2.52 -12.74
C GLU A 61 -4.63 -1.78 -12.44
N VAL A 62 -4.61 -0.47 -12.66
CA VAL A 62 -5.79 0.42 -12.59
C VAL A 62 -5.59 1.57 -13.57
N ASP A 63 -6.53 1.74 -14.50
CA ASP A 63 -6.54 2.83 -15.49
C ASP A 63 -5.21 3.03 -16.25
N GLY A 64 -4.53 1.93 -16.58
CA GLY A 64 -3.24 1.94 -17.29
C GLY A 64 -2.02 2.19 -16.39
N ALA A 65 -2.23 2.53 -15.12
CA ALA A 65 -1.17 2.57 -14.12
C ALA A 65 -0.92 1.18 -13.53
N THR A 66 0.33 0.86 -13.22
CA THR A 66 0.68 -0.32 -12.45
C THR A 66 1.10 0.07 -11.05
N ILE A 67 0.49 -0.59 -10.06
CA ILE A 67 0.75 -0.35 -8.64
C ILE A 67 1.33 -1.63 -8.04
N TRP A 68 2.51 -1.52 -7.44
CA TRP A 68 3.12 -2.59 -6.63
C TRP A 68 3.06 -2.23 -5.16
N TYR A 69 2.99 -3.24 -4.31
CA TYR A 69 3.07 -3.05 -2.88
C TYR A 69 3.71 -4.23 -2.16
N THR A 70 4.38 -3.93 -1.05
CA THR A 70 4.80 -4.91 -0.06
C THR A 70 4.23 -4.57 1.29
N VAL A 71 3.90 -5.61 2.06
CA VAL A 71 3.42 -5.48 3.42
C VAL A 71 4.26 -6.36 4.31
N SER A 72 4.73 -5.79 5.42
CA SER A 72 5.37 -6.55 6.49
C SER A 72 4.80 -6.16 7.84
N ARG A 73 4.91 -7.05 8.82
CA ARG A 73 4.63 -6.72 10.21
C ARG A 73 5.60 -5.63 10.67
N SER A 74 5.08 -4.59 11.33
CA SER A 74 5.88 -3.52 11.94
C SER A 74 6.20 -3.80 13.39
#